data_AF-A0A497S1Z4-F1
#
_entry.id   AF-A0A497S1Z4-F1
#
_cell.length_a   1.000
_cell.length_b   1.000
_cell.length_c   1.000
_cell.angle_alpha   90.00
_cell.angle_beta   90.00
_cell.angle_gamma   90.00
#
_symmetry.space_group_name_H-M   'P 1'
#
loop_
_entity.id
_entity.type
_entity.pdbx_description
1 polymer ?
#
loop_
_entity_poly.entity_id
_entity_poly.type
_entity_poly.pdbx_seq_one_letter_code
_entity_poly.pdbx_strand_id
1 'polypeptide(L)' 'RGNYALGISDIDLLIISDRFGDRDVRFNTLARLLEKYMESLFEFHLVTRNEFENRYKKFILEYRKF' A
#
# COMPACT_ATOMS: atom_id res chain seq x y z
N ARG A 1 3.52 -3.21 13.09
CA ARG A 1 4.34 -3.00 14.33
C ARG A 1 3.36 -2.88 15.48
N GLY A 2 3.56 -3.52 16.64
CA GLY A 2 2.67 -3.42 17.80
C GLY A 2 2.60 -2.04 18.48
N ASN A 3 2.49 -0.97 17.70
CA ASN A 3 2.16 0.38 18.13
C ASN A 3 0.65 0.55 17.98
N TYR A 4 -0.09 0.15 19.00
CA TYR A 4 -1.53 0.38 19.08
C TYR A 4 -1.75 1.83 19.52
N ALA A 5 -1.84 2.75 18.56
CA ALA A 5 -2.43 4.05 18.83
C ALA A 5 -3.80 4.09 18.15
N LEU A 6 -4.81 4.50 18.93
CA LEU A 6 -6.18 4.67 18.45
C LEU A 6 -6.17 5.69 17.30
N GLY A 7 -6.45 5.21 16.08
CA GLY A 7 -6.59 6.05 14.88
C GLY A 7 -5.44 6.00 13.86
N ILE A 8 -4.49 5.06 13.98
CA ILE A 8 -3.49 4.77 12.94
C ILE A 8 -3.89 3.46 12.24
N SER A 9 -3.71 3.36 10.92
CA SER A 9 -3.82 2.10 10.16
C SER A 9 -3.10 0.96 10.90
N ASP A 10 -3.80 -0.15 11.16
CA ASP A 10 -3.20 -1.29 11.85
C ASP A 10 -2.35 -2.15 10.90
N ILE A 11 -2.60 -2.11 9.59
CA ILE A 11 -1.94 -2.97 8.59
C ILE A 11 -1.70 -2.23 7.25
N ASP A 12 -0.45 -1.88 6.97
CA ASP A 12 -0.02 -1.39 5.64
C ASP A 12 0.06 -2.53 4.59
N LEU A 13 -0.59 -2.34 3.45
CA LEU A 13 -0.56 -3.23 2.29
C LEU A 13 0.11 -2.54 1.10
N LEU A 14 1.35 -2.96 0.80
CA LEU A 14 2.09 -2.49 -0.37
C LEU A 14 1.86 -3.42 -1.57
N ILE A 15 1.26 -2.89 -2.63
CA ILE A 15 1.01 -3.61 -3.89
C ILE A 15 1.97 -3.07 -4.96
N ILE A 16 2.82 -3.95 -5.48
CA ILE A 16 3.87 -3.57 -6.44
C ILE A 16 3.50 -4.02 -7.84
N SER A 17 3.36 -3.07 -8.77
CA SER A 17 3.17 -3.34 -10.19
C SER A 17 3.66 -2.19 -11.06
N ASP A 18 4.40 -2.48 -12.13
CA ASP A 18 4.85 -1.45 -13.07
C ASP A 18 3.68 -0.83 -13.85
N ARG A 19 2.51 -1.49 -13.88
CA ARG A 19 1.26 -0.92 -14.43
C ARG A 19 0.81 0.32 -13.68
N PHE A 20 1.20 0.48 -12.42
CA PHE A 20 0.89 1.70 -11.67
C PHE A 20 1.69 2.91 -12.15
N GLY A 21 2.63 2.78 -13.09
CA GLY A 21 3.18 3.93 -13.81
C GLY A 21 2.11 4.70 -14.59
N ASP A 22 1.05 4.01 -15.02
CA ASP A 22 -0.17 4.63 -15.52
C ASP A 22 -1.03 5.14 -14.37
N ARG A 23 -1.33 6.44 -14.39
CA ARG A 23 -2.08 7.12 -13.34
C ARG A 23 -3.50 6.58 -13.24
N ASP A 24 -4.20 6.39 -14.35
CA ASP A 24 -5.59 5.95 -14.35
C ASP A 24 -5.71 4.51 -13.84
N VAL A 25 -4.77 3.65 -14.22
CA VAL A 25 -4.70 2.28 -13.67
C VAL A 25 -4.49 2.31 -12.16
N ARG A 26 -3.57 3.14 -11.67
CA ARG A 26 -3.29 3.29 -10.23
C ARG A 26 -4.52 3.79 -9.47
N PHE A 27 -5.15 4.87 -9.95
CA PHE A 27 -6.31 5.49 -9.30
C PHE A 27 -7.54 4.57 -9.30
N ASN A 28 -7.87 3.96 -10.44
CA ASN A 28 -9.02 3.06 -10.53
C ASN A 28 -8.83 1.80 -9.67
N THR A 29 -7.60 1.28 -9.59
CA THR A 29 -7.31 0.12 -8.71
C THR A 29 -7.45 0.52 -7.24
N LEU A 30 -6.89 1.67 -6.84
CA LEU A 30 -7.01 2.16 -5.47
C LEU A 30 -8.47 2.40 -5.09
N ALA A 31 -9.26 3.04 -5.95
CA ALA A 31 -10.69 3.30 -5.71
C ALA A 31 -11.46 2.00 -5.45
N ARG A 32 -11.24 0.95 -6.25
CA ARG A 32 -11.89 -0.36 -6.06
C ARG A 32 -11.47 -1.06 -4.77
N LEU A 33 -10.22 -0.89 -4.34
CA LEU A 33 -9.73 -1.43 -3.08
C LEU A 33 -10.39 -0.70 -1.90
N LEU A 34 -10.42 0.63 -1.94
CA LEU A 34 -11.05 1.44 -0.90
C LEU A 34 -12.56 1.20 -0.81
N GLU A 35 -13.26 1.07 -1.93
CA GLU A 35 -14.69 0.72 -1.95
C GLU A 35 -14.95 -0.63 -1.27
N LYS A 36 -14.13 -1.64 -1.58
CA LYS A 36 -14.30 -3.00 -1.04
C LYS A 36 -13.88 -3.14 0.43
N TYR A 37 -12.91 -2.33 0.87
CA TYR A 37 -12.27 -2.48 2.17
C TYR A 37 -12.39 -1.19 3.02
N MET A 38 -13.43 -0.39 2.78
CA MET A 38 -13.61 0.93 3.40
C MET A 38 -13.64 0.88 4.92
N GLU A 39 -14.24 -0.15 5.50
CA GLU A 39 -14.36 -0.36 6.96
C GLU A 39 -13.21 -1.19 7.54
N SER A 40 -12.17 -1.47 6.75
CA SER A 40 -11.02 -2.24 7.20
C SER A 40 -9.94 -1.36 7.80
N LEU A 41 -8.98 -2.01 8.47
CA LEU A 41 -7.79 -1.38 9.04
C LEU A 41 -6.61 -1.35 8.04
N PHE A 42 -6.88 -1.61 6.75
CA PHE A 42 -5.87 -1.68 5.71
C PHE A 42 -5.57 -0.31 5.11
N GLU A 43 -4.29 0.03 5.06
CA GLU A 43 -3.79 1.17 4.27
C GLU A 43 -3.11 0.67 3.00
N PHE A 44 -3.64 1.04 1.84
CA PHE A 44 -3.13 0.58 0.55
C PHE A 44 -2.11 1.53 -0.05
N HIS A 45 -0.93 1.01 -0.39
CA HIS A 45 0.11 1.72 -1.13
C HIS A 45 0.32 1.02 -2.46
N LEU A 46 -0.05 1.67 -3.57
CA LEU A 46 0.12 1.13 -4.93
C LEU A 46 1.33 1.79 -5.59
N VAL A 47 2.37 1.01 -5.84
CA VAL A 47 3.68 1.54 -6.28
C VAL A 47 4.26 0.71 -7.44
N THR A 48 5.06 1.37 -8.27
CA THR A 48 5.92 0.69 -9.25
C THR A 48 7.09 -0.02 -8.56
N ARG A 49 7.74 -0.95 -9.26
CA ARG A 49 8.96 -1.57 -8.74
C ARG A 49 10.06 -0.54 -8.47
N ASN A 50 10.14 0.48 -9.33
CA ASN A 50 11.10 1.57 -9.20
C ASN A 50 10.87 2.40 -7.94
N GLU A 51 9.62 2.75 -7.63
CA GLU A 51 9.26 3.46 -6.39
C GLU A 51 9.55 2.61 -5.15
N PHE A 52 9.33 1.29 -5.24
CA PHE A 52 9.65 0.37 -4.15
C PHE A 52 11.14 0.33 -3.83
N GLU A 53 11.98 -0.04 -4.80
CA GLU A 53 13.42 -0.24 -4.58
C GLU A 53 14.13 1.06 -4.19
N ASN A 54 13.74 2.20 -4.77
CA ASN A 54 14.45 3.45 -4.56
C ASN A 54 13.91 4.30 -3.40
N ARG A 55 12.68 4.05 -2.94
CA ARG A 55 12.01 4.89 -1.94
C ARG A 55 11.43 4.09 -0.79
N TYR A 56 10.40 3.26 -1.03
CA TYR A 56 9.64 2.62 0.05
C TYR A 56 10.48 1.64 0.88
N LYS A 57 11.32 0.82 0.24
CA LYS A 57 12.12 -0.21 0.90
C LYS A 57 13.03 0.33 2.00
N LYS A 58 13.44 1.61 1.93
CA LYS A 58 14.29 2.27 2.93
C LYS A 58 13.57 2.53 4.26
N PHE A 59 12.24 2.57 4.26
CA PHE A 59 11.43 2.88 5.44
C PHE A 59 10.71 1.64 6.00
N ILE A 60 10.81 0.50 5.32
CA ILE A 60 10.20 -0.77 5.74
C ILE A 60 11.25 -1.58 6.50
N LEU A 61 11.05 -1.74 7.81
CA LEU A 61 11.95 -2.57 8.62
C LEU A 61 11.69 -4.07 8.39
N GLU A 62 10.42 -4.46 8.33
CA GLU A 62 9.99 -5.85 8.17
C GLU A 62 8.73 -5.87 7.32
N TYR A 63 8.63 -6.86 6.43
CA TYR A 63 7.42 -7.13 5.65
C TYR A 63 7.33 -8.62 5.33
N ARG A 64 6.11 -9.10 5.13
CA ARG A 64 5.86 -10.45 4.61
C ARG A 64 5.40 -10.34 3.16
N LYS A 65 6.07 -11.09 2.29
CA LYS A 65 5.68 -11.23 0.88
C LYS A 65 4.73 -12.42 0.73
N PHE A 66 3.66 -12.22 -0.03
CA PHE A 66 2.68 -13.24 -0.39
C PHE A 66 2.65 -13.42 -1.90
#